data_AF-A0A7C2Z7L6-F1
#
_entry.id   AF-A0A7C2Z7L6-F1
#
_cell.length_a   1.000
_cell.length_b   1.000
_cell.length_c   1.000
_cell.angle_alpha   90.00
_cell.angle_beta   90.00
_cell.angle_gamma   90.00
#
_symmetry.space_group_name_H-M   'P 1'
#
loop_
_entity.id
_entity.type
_entity.pdbx_description
1 polymer ?
#
loop_
_entity_poly.entity_id
_entity_poly.type
_entity_poly.pdbx_seq_one_letter_code
_entity_poly.pdbx_strand_id
1 'polypeptide(L)'
;MRIKFCGAAGEVTGSCHLVQTDEATVLMDCGVFQGGEERHRRNREPFPFDARALTAVLLSHAHLDHCGRLPLLVKAGFGGKIFATPATCDLTKIVLLDAAKLQEEDAAWKIKRLKKQGEDWSWVSPLFTTADAERVFEHFEPVPYGEWVAITPSGRFRFREAGHLLGSAMVELQVRQNGDEQTLLFTGDLGQPNMPILRDPETVE
;
A
#
# COMPACT_ATOMS: atom_id res chain seq x y z
N MET A 1 -10.39 -17.15 -9.13
CA MET A 1 -9.67 -16.08 -8.42
C MET A 1 -9.79 -16.31 -6.92
N ARG A 2 -8.74 -16.07 -6.13
CA ARG A 2 -8.76 -16.21 -4.66
C ARG A 2 -8.31 -14.91 -3.98
N ILE A 3 -9.05 -14.46 -2.97
CA ILE A 3 -8.73 -13.26 -2.20
C ILE A 3 -8.33 -13.69 -0.78
N LYS A 4 -7.20 -13.17 -0.29
CA LYS A 4 -6.72 -13.36 1.08
C LYS A 4 -6.55 -12.00 1.75
N PHE A 5 -7.30 -11.79 2.83
CA PHE A 5 -7.21 -10.62 3.69
C PHE A 5 -5.96 -10.72 4.56
N CYS A 6 -5.03 -9.77 4.42
CA CYS A 6 -3.75 -9.74 5.13
C CYS A 6 -3.65 -8.56 6.13
N GLY A 7 -4.66 -7.69 6.15
CA GLY A 7 -4.86 -6.59 7.08
C GLY A 7 -6.22 -5.93 6.83
N ALA A 8 -6.61 -4.97 7.69
CA ALA A 8 -7.90 -4.26 7.61
C ALA A 8 -9.16 -5.15 7.52
N ALA A 9 -9.11 -6.36 8.09
CA ALA A 9 -10.26 -7.26 8.19
C ALA A 9 -10.70 -7.41 9.64
N GLY A 10 -11.83 -6.78 10.00
CA GLY A 10 -12.24 -6.61 11.39
C GLY A 10 -11.57 -5.41 12.09
N GLU A 11 -10.89 -4.55 11.33
CA GLU A 11 -10.21 -3.34 11.81
C GLU A 11 -10.09 -2.31 10.68
N VAL A 12 -9.76 -1.05 11.01
CA VAL A 12 -9.71 0.06 10.04
C VAL A 12 -8.35 0.17 9.34
N THR A 13 -7.25 -0.02 10.07
CA THR A 13 -5.91 0.32 9.56
C THR A 13 -5.14 -0.88 9.04
N GLY A 14 -4.15 -0.63 8.18
CA GLY A 14 -3.26 -1.63 7.65
C GLY A 14 -3.82 -2.37 6.44
N SER A 15 -4.49 -1.65 5.53
CA SER A 15 -5.05 -2.20 4.30
C SER A 15 -4.00 -3.02 3.55
N CYS A 16 -4.33 -4.28 3.29
CA CYS A 16 -3.46 -5.24 2.61
C CYS A 16 -4.26 -6.47 2.19
N HIS A 17 -4.52 -6.61 0.90
CA HIS A 17 -5.33 -7.70 0.35
C HIS A 17 -4.60 -8.37 -0.79
N LEU A 18 -4.42 -9.69 -0.69
CA LEU A 18 -3.74 -10.48 -1.72
C LEU A 18 -4.77 -11.09 -2.67
N VAL A 19 -4.66 -10.78 -3.96
CA VAL A 19 -5.49 -11.36 -5.02
C VAL A 19 -4.64 -12.33 -5.83
N GLN A 20 -5.02 -13.59 -5.84
CA GLN A 20 -4.31 -14.67 -6.52
C GLN A 20 -5.15 -15.19 -7.69
N THR A 21 -4.51 -15.25 -8.84
CA THR A 21 -5.00 -15.87 -10.08
C THR A 21 -4.03 -17.00 -10.47
N ASP A 22 -4.31 -17.66 -11.59
CA ASP A 22 -3.48 -18.75 -12.09
C ASP A 22 -2.14 -18.23 -12.66
N GLU A 23 -2.09 -16.94 -13.06
CA GLU A 23 -0.93 -16.31 -13.69
C GLU A 23 -0.26 -15.24 -12.83
N ALA A 24 -0.97 -14.64 -11.87
CA ALA A 24 -0.47 -13.52 -11.09
C ALA A 24 -0.87 -13.57 -9.62
N THR A 25 -0.01 -13.00 -8.80
CA THR A 25 -0.32 -12.64 -7.42
C THR A 25 -0.18 -11.12 -7.29
N VAL A 26 -1.31 -10.45 -7.08
CA VAL A 26 -1.39 -8.98 -7.00
C VAL A 26 -1.73 -8.58 -5.58
N LEU A 27 -1.07 -7.55 -5.07
CA LEU A 27 -1.37 -6.97 -3.76
C LEU A 27 -2.16 -5.67 -3.94
N MET A 28 -3.32 -5.57 -3.29
CA MET A 28 -4.07 -4.33 -3.16
C MET A 28 -3.68 -3.66 -1.84
N ASP A 29 -3.07 -2.48 -1.94
CA ASP A 29 -2.50 -1.72 -0.83
C ASP A 29 -1.45 -2.48 0.02
N CYS A 30 -0.62 -1.72 0.73
CA CYS A 30 0.33 -2.23 1.71
C CYS A 30 0.54 -1.18 2.81
N GLY A 31 -0.45 -1.02 3.68
CA GLY A 31 -0.48 0.05 4.64
C GLY A 31 -0.10 -0.34 6.06
N VAL A 32 0.30 0.61 6.91
CA VAL A 32 0.63 0.34 8.32
C VAL A 32 -0.63 0.20 9.18
N PHE A 33 -0.55 -0.68 10.18
CA PHE A 33 -1.51 -0.70 11.27
C PHE A 33 -1.21 0.50 12.20
N GLN A 34 -2.13 1.46 12.30
CA GLN A 34 -2.01 2.62 13.19
C GLN A 34 -2.84 2.42 14.46
N GLY A 35 -2.31 2.84 15.62
CA GLY A 35 -2.98 2.80 16.92
C GLY A 35 -2.07 2.33 18.06
N GLY A 36 -2.59 1.54 18.99
CA GLY A 36 -1.85 1.10 20.19
C GLY A 36 -0.67 0.15 19.92
N GLU A 37 0.04 -0.25 20.99
CA GLU A 37 1.28 -1.05 20.91
C GLU A 37 1.14 -2.37 20.13
N GLU A 38 0.00 -3.03 20.24
CA GLU A 38 -0.29 -4.28 19.53
C GLU A 38 -0.18 -4.12 18.01
N ARG A 39 -0.75 -3.02 17.48
CA ARG A 39 -0.70 -2.68 16.05
C ARG A 39 0.71 -2.32 15.59
N HIS A 40 1.45 -1.58 16.44
CA HIS A 40 2.86 -1.31 16.19
C HIS A 40 3.71 -2.58 16.12
N ARG A 41 3.42 -3.57 16.97
CA ARG A 41 4.09 -4.87 16.94
C ARG A 41 3.78 -5.62 15.65
N ARG A 42 2.52 -5.65 15.21
CA ARG A 42 2.10 -6.29 13.96
C ARG A 42 2.78 -5.74 12.72
N ASN A 43 3.11 -4.45 12.69
CA ASN A 43 3.89 -3.88 11.58
C ASN A 43 5.29 -4.50 11.44
N ARG A 44 5.85 -5.08 12.51
CA ARG A 44 7.17 -5.73 12.51
C ARG A 44 7.10 -7.23 12.24
N GLU A 45 5.91 -7.82 12.21
CA GLU A 45 5.72 -9.23 11.88
C GLU A 45 5.95 -9.43 10.37
N PRO A 46 6.52 -10.58 9.95
CA PRO A 46 6.65 -10.90 8.53
C PRO A 46 5.29 -10.90 7.80
N PHE A 47 5.29 -10.57 6.51
CA PHE A 47 4.09 -10.70 5.70
C PHE A 47 3.58 -12.15 5.69
N PRO A 48 2.26 -12.37 5.70
CA PRO A 48 1.68 -13.72 5.62
C PRO A 48 1.71 -14.29 4.19
N PHE A 49 2.60 -13.79 3.33
CA PHE A 49 2.81 -14.15 1.93
C PHE A 49 4.27 -13.87 1.54
N ASP A 50 4.73 -14.48 0.44
CA ASP A 50 6.06 -14.22 -0.09
C ASP A 50 6.05 -12.95 -0.96
N ALA A 51 6.76 -11.91 -0.54
CA ALA A 51 6.88 -10.64 -1.27
C ALA A 51 7.53 -10.81 -2.66
N ARG A 52 8.40 -11.82 -2.83
CA ARG A 52 9.09 -12.10 -4.10
C ARG A 52 8.17 -12.72 -5.15
N ALA A 53 7.09 -13.36 -4.70
CA ALA A 53 6.11 -13.99 -5.56
C ALA A 53 5.04 -13.00 -6.07
N LEU A 54 5.03 -11.75 -5.59
CA LEU A 54 4.11 -10.73 -6.05
C LEU A 54 4.48 -10.29 -7.47
N THR A 55 3.50 -10.32 -8.36
CA THR A 55 3.60 -9.79 -9.72
C THR A 55 3.58 -8.27 -9.72
N ALA A 56 2.67 -7.68 -8.94
CA ALA A 56 2.46 -6.24 -8.87
C ALA A 56 1.78 -5.83 -7.56
N VAL A 57 1.87 -4.54 -7.24
CA VAL A 57 1.06 -3.88 -6.22
C VAL A 57 0.16 -2.86 -6.93
N LEU A 58 -1.12 -2.83 -6.60
CA LEU A 58 -2.05 -1.79 -6.99
C LEU A 58 -2.38 -0.95 -5.76
N LEU A 59 -1.94 0.30 -5.76
CA LEU A 59 -2.11 1.22 -4.62
C LEU A 59 -3.29 2.14 -4.88
N SER A 60 -4.28 2.10 -3.99
CA SER A 60 -5.51 2.90 -4.11
C SER A 60 -5.24 4.39 -3.89
N HIS A 61 -4.54 4.76 -2.81
CA HIS A 61 -4.25 6.15 -2.46
C HIS A 61 -3.09 6.27 -1.47
N ALA A 62 -2.69 7.51 -1.18
CA ALA A 62 -1.45 7.83 -0.48
C ALA A 62 -1.54 7.84 1.07
N HIS A 63 -2.67 7.48 1.68
CA HIS A 63 -2.71 7.41 3.15
C HIS A 63 -1.75 6.34 3.70
N LEU A 64 -1.20 6.61 4.89
CA LEU A 64 -0.15 5.77 5.47
C LEU A 64 -0.64 4.35 5.81
N ASP A 65 -1.91 4.19 6.17
CA ASP A 65 -2.58 2.91 6.37
C ASP A 65 -3.00 2.20 5.07
N HIS A 66 -2.58 2.73 3.91
CA HIS A 66 -2.65 2.08 2.59
C HIS A 66 -1.28 1.92 1.92
N CYS A 67 -0.30 2.80 2.18
CA CYS A 67 1.03 2.76 1.54
C CYS A 67 2.22 2.52 2.49
N GLY A 68 2.03 2.68 3.79
CA GLY A 68 3.14 2.84 4.74
C GLY A 68 3.97 1.59 5.04
N ARG A 69 3.59 0.40 4.56
CA ARG A 69 4.40 -0.83 4.61
C ARG A 69 5.12 -1.14 3.30
N LEU A 70 4.96 -0.34 2.25
CA LEU A 70 5.71 -0.52 0.99
C LEU A 70 7.24 -0.58 1.20
N PRO A 71 7.88 0.22 2.08
CA PRO A 71 9.32 0.09 2.35
C PRO A 71 9.70 -1.28 2.91
N LEU A 72 8.83 -1.86 3.76
CA LEU A 72 9.03 -3.21 4.30
C LEU A 72 8.84 -4.28 3.24
N LEU A 73 7.90 -4.08 2.32
CA LEU A 73 7.63 -4.97 1.21
C LEU A 73 8.84 -5.07 0.27
N VAL A 74 9.42 -3.94 -0.11
CA VAL A 74 10.65 -3.87 -0.91
C VAL A 74 11.81 -4.53 -0.16
N LYS A 75 11.96 -4.25 1.14
CA LYS A 75 12.99 -4.89 1.98
C LYS A 75 12.82 -6.41 2.11
N ALA A 76 11.58 -6.91 2.04
CA ALA A 76 11.28 -8.34 2.03
C ALA A 76 11.60 -9.03 0.68
N GLY A 77 11.98 -8.26 -0.34
CA GLY A 77 12.43 -8.76 -1.65
C GLY A 77 11.42 -8.57 -2.78
N PHE A 78 10.41 -7.71 -2.61
CA PHE A 78 9.53 -7.35 -3.72
C PHE A 78 10.32 -6.67 -4.85
N GLY A 79 10.17 -7.20 -6.07
CA GLY A 79 10.86 -6.72 -7.27
C GLY A 79 9.93 -6.21 -8.38
N GLY A 80 8.61 -6.24 -8.15
CA GLY A 80 7.60 -5.90 -9.16
C GLY A 80 7.34 -4.40 -9.28
N LYS A 81 6.26 -4.05 -9.98
CA LYS A 81 5.79 -2.66 -10.14
C LYS A 81 4.71 -2.32 -9.13
N ILE A 82 4.71 -1.06 -8.67
CA ILE A 82 3.66 -0.47 -7.84
C ILE A 82 2.90 0.51 -8.74
N PHE A 83 1.72 0.11 -9.17
CA PHE A 83 0.85 0.96 -9.97
C PHE A 83 0.01 1.83 -9.05
N ALA A 84 -0.07 3.11 -9.37
CA ALA A 84 -0.96 4.08 -8.73
C ALA A 84 -1.25 5.23 -9.71
N THR A 85 -2.20 6.09 -9.38
CA THR A 85 -2.38 7.32 -10.15
C THR A 85 -1.14 8.22 -10.04
N PRO A 86 -0.90 9.13 -11.01
CA PRO A 86 0.25 10.04 -10.94
C PRO A 86 0.30 10.85 -9.64
N ALA A 87 -0.85 11.38 -9.22
CA ALA A 87 -0.97 12.13 -7.96
C ALA A 87 -0.71 11.24 -6.74
N THR A 88 -1.21 9.99 -6.71
CA THR A 88 -0.91 9.06 -5.61
C THR A 88 0.57 8.70 -5.56
N CYS A 89 1.25 8.52 -6.69
CA CYS A 89 2.70 8.28 -6.71
C CYS A 89 3.46 9.43 -6.04
N ASP A 90 3.12 10.68 -6.37
CA ASP A 90 3.82 11.85 -5.84
C ASP A 90 3.51 12.10 -4.36
N LEU A 91 2.24 11.99 -3.96
CA LEU A 91 1.84 12.11 -2.57
C LEU A 91 2.45 10.99 -1.70
N THR A 92 2.50 9.76 -2.20
CA THR A 92 3.09 8.63 -1.45
C THR A 92 4.57 8.85 -1.18
N LYS A 93 5.33 9.44 -2.11
CA LYS A 93 6.74 9.80 -1.85
C LYS A 93 6.86 10.74 -0.65
N ILE A 94 6.03 11.78 -0.60
CA ILE A 94 6.03 12.76 0.50
C ILE A 94 5.66 12.07 1.82
N VAL A 95 4.56 11.31 1.83
CA VAL A 95 4.07 10.61 3.02
C VAL A 95 5.11 9.62 3.57
N LEU A 96 5.77 8.84 2.71
CA LEU A 96 6.77 7.88 3.13
C LEU A 96 8.05 8.55 3.66
N LEU A 97 8.51 9.64 3.04
CA LEU A 97 9.68 10.39 3.53
C LEU A 97 9.42 11.04 4.89
N ASP A 98 8.25 11.65 5.07
CA ASP A 98 7.86 12.27 6.33
C ASP A 98 7.74 11.21 7.44
N ALA A 99 7.04 10.11 7.17
CA ALA A 99 6.90 9.00 8.10
C ALA A 99 8.26 8.39 8.48
N ALA A 100 9.19 8.24 7.53
CA ALA A 100 10.52 7.74 7.81
C ALA A 100 11.31 8.66 8.75
N LYS A 101 11.32 9.97 8.47
CA LYS A 101 12.03 10.97 9.29
C LYS A 101 11.50 11.00 10.71
N LEU A 102 10.19 11.05 10.88
CA LEU A 102 9.56 11.02 12.21
C LEU A 102 9.96 9.77 12.99
N GLN A 103 9.95 8.60 12.35
CA GLN A 103 10.36 7.35 13.00
C GLN A 103 11.85 7.32 13.37
N GLU A 104 12.72 7.87 12.52
CA GLU A 104 14.16 7.98 12.78
C GLU A 104 14.44 8.91 13.97
N GLU A 105 13.75 10.06 14.02
CA GLU A 105 13.82 11.03 15.12
C GLU A 105 13.31 10.45 16.45
N ASP A 106 12.15 9.77 16.43
CA ASP A 106 11.57 9.10 17.59
C ASP A 106 12.52 8.01 18.14
N ALA A 107 13.10 7.21 17.24
CA ALA A 107 14.07 6.19 17.61
C ALA A 107 15.32 6.82 18.25
N ALA A 108 15.87 7.88 17.64
CA ALA A 108 17.03 8.59 18.15
C ALA A 108 16.78 9.21 19.53
N TRP A 109 15.61 9.83 19.71
CA TRP A 109 15.19 10.42 20.99
C TRP A 109 15.07 9.36 22.08
N LYS A 110 14.42 8.23 21.77
CA LYS A 110 14.26 7.11 22.70
C LYS A 110 15.60 6.47 23.07
N ILE A 111 16.51 6.28 22.13
CA ILE A 111 17.88 5.81 22.38
C ILE A 111 18.60 6.77 23.34
N LYS A 112 18.53 8.08 23.10
CA LYS A 112 19.17 9.08 23.96
C LYS A 112 18.63 9.04 25.39
N ARG A 113 17.32 8.82 25.56
CA ARG A 113 16.67 8.70 26.88
C ARG A 113 17.14 7.45 27.62
N LEU A 114 17.09 6.28 26.98
CA LEU A 114 17.51 5.00 27.58
C LEU A 114 19.00 5.00 27.95
N LYS A 115 19.86 5.55 27.09
CA LYS A 115 21.30 5.73 27.39
C LYS A 115 21.54 6.53 28.67
N LYS A 116 20.76 7.59 28.92
CA LYS A 116 20.86 8.38 30.16
C LYS A 116 20.40 7.60 31.39
N GLN A 117 19.46 6.67 31.23
CA GLN A 117 18.94 5.82 32.29
C GLN A 117 19.81 4.58 32.54
N GLY A 118 20.82 4.33 31.71
CA GLY A 118 21.63 3.11 31.77
C GLY A 118 20.89 1.85 31.30
N GLU A 119 19.77 2.02 30.56
CA GLU A 119 18.96 0.92 30.04
C GLU A 119 19.44 0.45 28.65
N ASP A 120 19.15 -0.81 28.31
CA ASP A 120 19.43 -1.34 26.98
C ASP A 120 18.54 -0.67 25.92
N TRP A 121 19.18 -0.23 24.85
CA TRP A 121 18.59 0.50 23.72
C TRP A 121 18.79 -0.23 22.39
N SER A 122 19.43 -1.41 22.39
CA SER A 122 19.79 -2.16 21.17
C SER A 122 18.58 -2.58 20.33
N TRP A 123 17.40 -2.69 20.96
CA TRP A 123 16.13 -3.05 20.33
C TRP A 123 15.40 -1.87 19.68
N VAL A 124 15.84 -0.63 19.93
CA VAL A 124 15.17 0.57 19.40
C VAL A 124 15.60 0.80 17.96
N SER A 125 14.66 0.66 17.03
CA SER A 125 14.84 0.97 15.61
C SER A 125 13.58 1.66 15.05
N PRO A 126 13.69 2.49 14.00
CA PRO A 126 12.52 2.84 13.20
C PRO A 126 11.92 1.59 12.54
N LEU A 127 10.68 1.67 12.04
CA LEU A 127 10.08 0.59 11.26
C LEU A 127 10.77 0.51 9.90
N PHE A 128 10.97 1.66 9.27
CA PHE A 128 11.78 1.84 8.06
C PHE A 128 12.49 3.20 8.09
N THR A 129 13.59 3.30 7.35
CA THR A 129 14.42 4.52 7.24
C THR A 129 14.07 5.36 6.02
N THR A 130 14.60 6.57 5.94
CA THR A 130 14.45 7.43 4.74
C THR A 130 14.99 6.71 3.50
N ALA A 131 16.12 6.02 3.63
CA ALA A 131 16.71 5.22 2.55
C ALA A 131 15.86 3.99 2.16
N ASP A 132 15.10 3.41 3.11
CA ASP A 132 14.14 2.35 2.78
C ASP A 132 12.94 2.91 2.00
N ALA A 133 12.48 4.12 2.34
CA ALA A 133 11.39 4.79 1.63
C ALA A 133 11.77 5.16 0.18
N GLU A 134 12.96 5.72 -0.04
CA GLU A 134 13.44 6.10 -1.37
C GLU A 134 13.53 4.92 -2.33
N ARG A 135 13.91 3.73 -1.83
CA ARG A 135 13.95 2.50 -2.63
C ARG A 135 12.59 2.10 -3.19
N VAL A 136 11.48 2.50 -2.56
CA VAL A 136 10.13 2.25 -3.09
C VAL A 136 9.91 2.98 -4.41
N PHE A 137 10.56 4.13 -4.62
CA PHE A 137 10.22 5.03 -5.72
C PHE A 137 10.58 4.47 -7.09
N GLU A 138 11.60 3.62 -7.14
CA GLU A 138 12.04 2.91 -8.35
C GLU A 138 10.99 1.91 -8.87
N HIS A 139 10.07 1.50 -8.00
CA HIS A 139 9.00 0.57 -8.34
C HIS A 139 7.73 1.26 -8.83
N PHE A 140 7.58 2.58 -8.66
CA PHE A 140 6.35 3.27 -9.07
C PHE A 140 6.18 3.31 -10.58
N GLU A 141 4.97 2.98 -11.01
CA GLU A 141 4.52 3.05 -12.40
C GLU A 141 3.21 3.84 -12.45
N PRO A 142 3.25 5.14 -12.80
CA PRO A 142 2.07 5.99 -12.76
C PRO A 142 1.10 5.66 -13.90
N VAL A 143 -0.18 5.46 -13.58
CA VAL A 143 -1.24 5.13 -14.55
C VAL A 143 -2.43 6.08 -14.39
N PRO A 144 -2.84 6.80 -15.45
CA PRO A 144 -4.03 7.65 -15.40
C PRO A 144 -5.33 6.88 -15.13
N TYR A 145 -6.35 7.60 -14.67
CA TYR A 145 -7.69 7.04 -14.56
C TYR A 145 -8.24 6.57 -15.91
N GLY A 146 -9.05 5.51 -15.88
CA GLY A 146 -9.76 4.97 -17.05
C GLY A 146 -8.91 4.14 -18.02
N GLU A 147 -7.59 4.16 -17.90
CA GLU A 147 -6.68 3.41 -18.76
C GLU A 147 -6.59 1.94 -18.32
N TRP A 148 -6.84 1.02 -19.26
CA TRP A 148 -6.64 -0.41 -19.04
C TRP A 148 -5.18 -0.79 -19.21
N VAL A 149 -4.57 -1.31 -18.15
CA VAL A 149 -3.18 -1.76 -18.13
C VAL A 149 -3.13 -3.26 -17.87
N ALA A 150 -2.40 -3.99 -18.72
CA ALA A 150 -2.19 -5.43 -18.55
C ALA A 150 -1.15 -5.71 -17.45
N ILE A 151 -1.49 -6.62 -16.54
CA ILE A 151 -0.55 -7.20 -15.56
C ILE A 151 -0.01 -8.52 -16.11
N THR A 152 -0.88 -9.31 -16.73
CA THR A 152 -0.55 -10.55 -17.45
C THR A 152 -1.35 -10.62 -18.75
N PRO A 153 -1.10 -11.61 -19.64
CA PRO A 153 -1.92 -11.81 -20.83
C PRO A 153 -3.42 -11.98 -20.56
N SER A 154 -3.80 -12.53 -19.39
CA SER A 154 -5.20 -12.75 -19.00
C SER A 154 -5.71 -11.83 -17.89
N GLY A 155 -4.89 -10.92 -17.36
CA GLY A 155 -5.23 -10.03 -16.26
C GLY A 155 -4.90 -8.56 -16.55
N ARG A 156 -5.88 -7.66 -16.38
CA ARG A 156 -5.71 -6.21 -16.55
C ARG A 156 -6.44 -5.44 -15.46
N PHE A 157 -6.01 -4.21 -15.20
CA PHE A 157 -6.68 -3.31 -14.27
C PHE A 157 -6.87 -1.93 -14.87
N ARG A 158 -7.75 -1.13 -14.28
CA ARG A 158 -7.79 0.32 -14.45
C ARG A 158 -8.11 1.01 -13.13
N PHE A 159 -7.66 2.26 -13.01
CA PHE A 159 -8.05 3.13 -11.90
C PHE A 159 -9.34 3.88 -12.23
N ARG A 160 -10.22 3.99 -11.25
CA ARG A 160 -11.49 4.74 -11.28
C ARG A 160 -11.47 5.79 -10.18
N GLU A 161 -12.03 6.96 -10.39
CA GLU A 161 -12.06 8.02 -9.36
C GLU A 161 -12.79 7.54 -8.09
N ALA A 162 -12.12 7.66 -6.93
CA ALA A 162 -12.71 7.31 -5.64
C ALA A 162 -13.18 8.54 -4.84
N GLY A 163 -12.77 9.75 -5.22
CA GLY A 163 -13.21 11.00 -4.61
C GLY A 163 -12.80 11.23 -3.15
N HIS A 164 -11.88 10.41 -2.61
CA HIS A 164 -11.47 10.45 -1.20
C HIS A 164 -10.29 11.38 -0.91
N LEU A 165 -9.25 11.28 -1.74
CA LEU A 165 -8.03 12.07 -1.69
C LEU A 165 -7.64 12.45 -3.12
N LEU A 166 -6.86 13.51 -3.32
CA LEU A 166 -6.30 13.80 -4.63
C LEU A 166 -5.54 12.59 -5.17
N GLY A 167 -5.99 12.02 -6.29
CA GLY A 167 -5.39 10.82 -6.86
C GLY A 167 -5.93 9.49 -6.31
N SER A 168 -6.85 9.51 -5.34
CA SER A 168 -7.45 8.28 -4.82
C SER A 168 -8.20 7.52 -5.90
N ALA A 169 -8.07 6.21 -5.91
CA ALA A 169 -8.67 5.38 -6.92
C ALA A 169 -9.29 4.11 -6.35
N MET A 170 -10.44 3.76 -6.90
CA MET A 170 -10.89 2.37 -6.92
C MET A 170 -10.10 1.63 -8.00
N VAL A 171 -9.89 0.34 -7.78
CA VAL A 171 -9.17 -0.55 -8.68
C VAL A 171 -10.15 -1.55 -9.26
N GLU A 172 -10.41 -1.44 -10.56
CA GLU A 172 -11.21 -2.40 -11.29
C GLU A 172 -10.25 -3.41 -11.96
N LEU A 173 -10.22 -4.63 -11.42
CA LEU A 173 -9.37 -5.72 -11.89
C LEU A 173 -10.21 -6.73 -12.67
N GLN A 174 -9.85 -6.97 -13.92
CA GLN A 174 -10.43 -8.01 -14.77
C GLN A 174 -9.44 -9.14 -14.98
N VAL A 175 -9.90 -10.37 -14.76
CA VAL A 175 -9.09 -11.59 -14.91
C VAL A 175 -9.90 -12.61 -15.69
N ARG A 176 -9.28 -13.21 -16.72
CA ARG A 176 -9.84 -14.34 -17.45
C ARG A 176 -9.29 -15.65 -16.90
N GLN A 177 -10.16 -16.54 -16.41
CA GLN A 177 -9.79 -17.85 -15.89
C GLN A 177 -10.76 -18.92 -16.36
N ASN A 178 -10.26 -20.08 -16.79
CA ASN A 178 -11.07 -21.19 -17.28
C ASN A 178 -12.05 -20.84 -18.41
N GLY A 179 -11.76 -19.80 -19.19
CA GLY A 179 -12.63 -19.30 -20.27
C GLY A 179 -13.61 -18.20 -19.85
N ASP A 180 -13.80 -17.99 -18.54
CA ASP A 180 -14.71 -16.97 -17.99
C ASP A 180 -13.94 -15.70 -17.60
N GLU A 181 -14.56 -14.54 -17.78
CA GLU A 181 -14.04 -13.25 -17.33
C GLU A 181 -14.66 -12.89 -15.97
N GLN A 182 -13.81 -12.60 -14.98
CA GLN A 182 -14.21 -12.18 -13.65
C GLN A 182 -13.72 -10.76 -13.39
N THR A 183 -14.58 -9.93 -12.80
CA THR A 183 -14.23 -8.58 -12.38
C THR A 183 -14.24 -8.48 -10.86
N LEU A 184 -13.17 -7.93 -10.29
CA LEU A 184 -13.06 -7.53 -8.90
C LEU A 184 -12.94 -6.01 -8.83
N LEU A 185 -13.83 -5.37 -8.07
CA LEU A 185 -13.70 -3.96 -7.72
C LEU A 185 -13.17 -3.86 -6.28
N PHE A 186 -12.00 -3.26 -6.13
CA PHE A 186 -11.46 -2.86 -4.83
C PHE A 186 -11.62 -1.35 -4.68
N THR A 187 -12.43 -0.90 -3.73
CA THR A 187 -12.79 0.52 -3.65
C THR A 187 -11.69 1.40 -3.07
N GLY A 188 -10.79 0.83 -2.27
CA GLY A 188 -10.03 1.62 -1.31
C GLY A 188 -10.98 2.39 -0.39
N ASP A 189 -10.56 3.58 0.01
CA ASP A 189 -11.42 4.53 0.71
C ASP A 189 -12.25 5.33 -0.30
N LEU A 190 -13.56 5.41 -0.07
CA LEU A 190 -14.49 6.16 -0.90
C LEU A 190 -14.81 7.51 -0.26
N GLY A 191 -14.70 8.56 -1.05
CA GLY A 191 -15.07 9.91 -0.64
C GLY A 191 -16.58 10.17 -0.71
N GLN A 192 -16.97 11.31 -0.16
CA GLN A 192 -18.32 11.83 -0.32
C GLN A 192 -18.44 12.68 -1.59
N PRO A 193 -19.58 12.66 -2.29
CA PRO A 193 -19.82 13.56 -3.41
C PRO A 193 -19.84 15.04 -2.98
N ASN A 194 -19.63 15.95 -3.94
CA ASN A 194 -19.65 17.41 -3.80
C ASN A 194 -18.61 17.99 -2.84
N MET A 195 -17.49 17.29 -2.67
CA MET A 195 -16.37 17.80 -1.88
C MET A 195 -15.63 18.90 -2.66
N PRO A 196 -15.19 20.01 -2.01
CA PRO A 196 -14.35 20.99 -2.66
C PRO A 196 -13.07 20.34 -3.19
N ILE A 197 -12.61 20.74 -4.38
CA ILE A 197 -11.36 20.32 -5.04
C ILE A 197 -11.38 18.90 -5.61
N LEU A 198 -12.05 17.94 -4.96
CA LEU A 198 -12.11 16.55 -5.40
C LEU A 198 -13.24 16.33 -6.41
N ARG A 199 -13.04 15.36 -7.30
CA ARG A 199 -14.11 14.86 -8.18
C ARG A 199 -14.98 13.89 -7.40
N ASP A 200 -16.23 13.77 -7.82
CA ASP A 200 -17.14 12.77 -7.24
C ASP A 200 -16.65 11.34 -7.53
N PRO A 201 -16.87 10.38 -6.61
CA PRO A 201 -16.57 8.97 -6.88
C PRO A 201 -17.33 8.47 -8.11
N GLU A 202 -16.65 7.72 -8.99
CA GLU A 202 -17.28 7.11 -10.17
C GLU A 202 -18.22 5.96 -9.76
N THR A 203 -19.34 5.82 -10.47
CA THR A 203 -20.15 4.60 -10.43
C THR A 203 -19.55 3.55 -11.35
N VAL A 204 -19.38 2.32 -10.86
CA VAL A 204 -18.94 1.16 -11.66
C VAL A 204 -20.15 0.26 -11.90
N GLU A 205 -20.50 0.08 -13.17
CA GLU A 205 -21.61 -0.78 -13.64
C GLU A 205 -21.12 -2.19 -14.03
#